data_AF-A0A848SWW7-F1
#
_entry.id   AF-A0A848SWW7-F1
#
_cell.length_a   1.000
_cell.length_b   1.000
_cell.length_c   1.000
_cell.angle_alpha   90.00
_cell.angle_beta   90.00
_cell.angle_gamma   90.00
#
_symmetry.space_group_name_H-M   'P 1'
#
loop_
_entity.id
_entity.type
_entity.pdbx_description
1 polymer ?
#
loop_
_entity_poly.entity_id
_entity_poly.type
_entity_poly.pdbx_seq_one_letter_code
_entity_poly.pdbx_strand_id
1 'polypeptide(L)'
;MKPAELEMAHKLYEGSSQKTKRKELLKLILQNPTLTDREACHALYQKNSSSSYSHLKRKLIQDLGKVFYMVDHESQATLPKNVSKIYVRRMIQVINHLVTRNAFEAYEDMVKESIQLCDKFELYEEKLLILQILFAKSAYVSKRSRFEEVYQELKNTNKQVDLFIESQRLKDELSLHFTYDTNQSDHGSPEEFYKELKKLHKNSGSARISENYFIGAISYFERKHKFESARKVAEKFREFMEESPTSFAKTHLAGIQMKLSYFYLIAEKKKRALLHAENALALFRKGTYNEWKVLELILQIYFLQGDLPNAEKYLEKFKKHNAYKLRDENKDVYDYHKAILEFKKGRFQDAIFILNKSSDLKKKNTTWYIHNRILDMMCQIEEGNYDIFEFKLNAFRKQFYTAFQKKEDRLSTIFNLLKSIKKHAFDFHLLTNKDSESLAKLSNGKGNFFWDPLEWEIIRFDKWVDEKAQKQHRVAY
;
A
#
# COMPACT_ATOMS: atom_id res chain seq x y z
N MET A 1 9.46 19.76 -10.26
CA MET A 1 9.64 19.62 -11.73
C MET A 1 11.08 19.22 -11.99
N LYS A 2 11.34 18.49 -13.07
CA LYS A 2 12.69 18.13 -13.53
C LYS A 2 13.36 19.27 -14.29
N PRO A 3 14.69 19.25 -14.47
CA PRO A 3 15.41 20.23 -15.28
C PRO A 3 14.84 20.39 -16.71
N ALA A 4 14.60 19.28 -17.43
CA ALA A 4 14.06 19.33 -18.79
C ALA A 4 12.62 19.88 -18.86
N GLU A 5 11.78 19.55 -17.87
CA GLU A 5 10.43 20.10 -17.74
C GLU A 5 10.47 21.60 -17.45
N LEU A 6 11.40 22.04 -16.59
CA LEU A 6 11.61 23.44 -16.28
C LEU A 6 12.11 24.22 -17.49
N GLU A 7 13.08 23.67 -18.22
CA GLU A 7 13.61 24.28 -19.44
C GLU A 7 12.51 24.48 -20.49
N MET A 8 11.71 23.43 -20.76
CA MET A 8 10.62 23.51 -21.72
C MET A 8 9.49 24.44 -21.25
N ALA A 9 9.17 24.45 -19.95
CA ALA A 9 8.23 25.41 -19.38
C ALA A 9 8.74 26.85 -19.53
N HIS A 10 10.04 27.10 -19.35
CA HIS A 10 10.63 28.41 -19.57
C HIS A 10 10.55 28.85 -21.03
N LYS A 11 10.89 27.97 -21.98
CA LYS A 11 10.77 28.20 -23.43
C LYS A 11 9.33 28.56 -23.84
N LEU A 12 8.33 27.90 -23.26
CA LEU A 12 6.92 28.18 -23.54
C LEU A 12 6.52 29.63 -23.21
N TYR A 13 7.20 30.24 -22.23
CA TYR A 13 6.96 31.59 -21.76
C TYR A 13 7.85 32.67 -22.39
N GLU A 14 8.66 32.34 -23.40
CA GLU A 14 9.40 33.33 -24.17
C GLU A 14 8.46 34.11 -25.11
N GLY A 15 8.61 35.44 -25.19
CA GLY A 15 8.04 36.28 -26.26
C GLY A 15 6.62 36.88 -26.12
N SER A 16 5.96 36.96 -24.94
CA SER A 16 4.73 37.80 -24.81
C SER A 16 4.39 38.31 -23.41
N SER A 17 3.63 39.41 -23.31
CA SER A 17 3.26 40.06 -22.04
C SER A 17 2.22 39.30 -21.21
N GLN A 18 1.23 38.62 -21.80
CA GLN A 18 0.32 37.73 -21.04
C GLN A 18 1.01 36.47 -20.49
N LYS A 19 2.23 36.16 -20.94
CA LYS A 19 3.05 35.07 -20.42
C LYS A 19 3.77 35.46 -19.11
N THR A 20 3.86 36.75 -18.76
CA THR A 20 4.61 37.20 -17.56
C THR A 20 3.96 36.78 -16.25
N LYS A 21 2.67 37.03 -16.01
CA LYS A 21 2.00 36.60 -14.77
C LYS A 21 1.99 35.08 -14.58
N ARG A 22 1.93 34.30 -15.67
CA ARG A 22 2.03 32.83 -15.62
C ARG A 22 3.43 32.39 -15.22
N LYS A 23 4.46 33.01 -15.81
CA LYS A 23 5.87 32.81 -15.45
C LYS A 23 6.15 33.20 -14.00
N GLU A 24 5.57 34.30 -13.51
CA GLU A 24 5.66 34.73 -12.11
C GLU A 24 5.02 33.72 -11.16
N LEU A 25 3.80 33.25 -11.46
CA LEU A 25 3.15 32.20 -10.66
C LEU A 25 3.97 30.92 -10.63
N LEU A 26 4.51 30.48 -11.78
CA LEU A 26 5.40 29.32 -11.83
C LEU A 26 6.64 29.52 -10.95
N LYS A 27 7.27 30.70 -11.02
CA LYS A 27 8.45 31.04 -10.20
C LYS A 27 8.11 31.01 -8.70
N LEU A 28 6.97 31.59 -8.30
CA LEU A 28 6.51 31.58 -6.90
C LEU A 28 6.34 30.15 -6.37
N ILE A 29 5.70 29.26 -7.13
CA ILE A 29 5.47 27.86 -6.74
C ILE A 29 6.80 27.09 -6.63
N LEU A 30 7.74 27.34 -7.55
CA LEU A 30 9.04 26.68 -7.52
C LEU A 30 9.91 27.14 -6.34
N GLN A 31 9.82 28.41 -5.97
CA GLN A 31 10.56 28.99 -4.85
C GLN A 31 9.93 28.63 -3.49
N ASN A 32 8.61 28.47 -3.44
CA ASN A 32 7.89 28.09 -2.22
C ASN A 32 6.86 26.98 -2.52
N PRO A 33 7.27 25.69 -2.45
CA PRO A 33 6.40 24.55 -2.72
C PRO A 33 5.20 24.42 -1.76
N THR A 34 5.26 25.07 -0.60
CA THR A 34 4.20 25.09 0.41
C THR A 34 3.24 26.27 0.29
N LEU A 35 3.41 27.11 -0.75
CA LEU A 35 2.62 28.31 -0.96
C LEU A 35 1.13 27.97 -1.15
N THR A 36 0.29 28.61 -0.36
CA THR A 36 -1.17 28.47 -0.48
C THR A 36 -1.73 29.32 -1.62
N ASP A 37 -2.91 28.95 -2.13
CA ASP A 37 -3.59 29.73 -3.17
C ASP A 37 -3.86 31.18 -2.75
N ARG A 38 -4.14 31.42 -1.46
CA ARG A 38 -4.38 32.77 -0.92
C ARG A 38 -3.10 33.61 -0.94
N GLU A 39 -1.99 33.04 -0.50
CA GLU A 39 -0.68 33.72 -0.50
C GLU A 39 -0.21 34.02 -1.93
N ALA A 40 -0.37 33.05 -2.84
CA ALA A 40 -0.04 33.22 -4.26
C ALA A 40 -0.92 34.29 -4.94
N CYS A 41 -2.22 34.30 -4.65
CA CYS A 41 -3.14 35.32 -5.15
C CYS A 41 -2.78 36.71 -4.61
N HIS A 42 -2.45 36.80 -3.32
CA HIS A 42 -2.07 38.07 -2.71
C HIS A 42 -0.75 38.59 -3.30
N ALA A 43 0.24 37.73 -3.51
CA ALA A 43 1.51 38.11 -4.13
C ALA A 43 1.36 38.64 -5.57
N LEU A 44 0.43 38.11 -6.37
CA LEU A 44 0.28 38.45 -7.79
C LEU A 44 -0.79 39.52 -8.11
N TYR A 45 -1.77 39.68 -7.23
CA TYR A 45 -2.94 40.54 -7.46
C TYR A 45 -3.27 41.44 -6.27
N GLN A 46 -2.50 41.40 -5.17
CA GLN A 46 -2.75 42.15 -3.93
C GLN A 46 -4.15 41.90 -3.34
N LYS A 47 -4.72 40.72 -3.59
CA LYS A 47 -6.04 40.28 -3.11
C LYS A 47 -5.98 38.89 -2.52
N ASN A 48 -6.78 38.62 -1.49
CA ASN A 48 -6.89 37.28 -0.87
C ASN A 48 -7.58 36.25 -1.78
N SER A 49 -8.42 36.71 -2.72
CA SER A 49 -9.07 35.88 -3.73
C SER A 49 -9.40 36.72 -4.97
N SER A 50 -9.39 36.07 -6.14
CA SER A 50 -9.60 36.73 -7.43
C SER A 50 -10.00 35.70 -8.49
N SER A 51 -11.07 35.97 -9.24
CA SER A 51 -11.43 35.13 -10.41
C SER A 51 -10.30 35.12 -11.45
N SER A 52 -9.60 36.24 -11.62
CA SER A 52 -8.44 36.34 -12.51
C SER A 52 -7.29 35.41 -12.08
N TYR A 53 -7.06 35.23 -10.77
CA TYR A 53 -6.07 34.27 -10.26
C TYR A 53 -6.49 32.82 -10.58
N SER A 54 -7.77 32.47 -10.39
CA SER A 54 -8.29 31.14 -10.76
C SER A 54 -8.12 30.83 -12.24
N HIS A 55 -8.35 31.82 -13.12
CA HIS A 55 -8.10 31.68 -14.56
C HIS A 55 -6.60 31.56 -14.88
N LEU A 56 -5.75 32.33 -14.20
CA LEU A 56 -4.29 32.27 -14.34
C LEU A 56 -3.78 30.87 -13.98
N LYS A 57 -4.19 30.33 -12.83
CA LYS A 57 -3.85 28.98 -12.35
C LYS A 57 -4.30 27.92 -13.36
N ARG A 58 -5.53 28.00 -13.85
CA ARG A 58 -6.05 27.07 -14.87
C ARG A 58 -5.21 27.08 -16.15
N LYS A 59 -4.84 28.27 -16.66
CA LYS A 59 -3.99 28.41 -17.85
C LYS A 59 -2.58 27.87 -17.61
N LEU A 60 -1.98 28.14 -16.44
CA LEU A 60 -0.69 27.58 -16.07
C LEU A 60 -0.74 26.04 -16.01
N ILE A 61 -1.79 25.46 -15.42
CA ILE A 61 -1.99 24.00 -15.40
C ILE A 61 -2.08 23.43 -16.82
N GLN A 62 -2.80 24.10 -17.73
CA GLN A 62 -2.89 23.68 -19.14
C GLN A 62 -1.54 23.74 -19.85
N ASP A 63 -0.77 24.81 -19.65
CA ASP A 63 0.57 24.96 -20.23
C ASP A 63 1.54 23.88 -19.70
N LEU A 64 1.56 23.68 -18.38
CA LEU A 64 2.37 22.63 -17.75
C LEU A 64 1.93 21.23 -18.22
N GLY A 65 0.62 21.02 -18.43
CA GLY A 65 0.11 19.78 -19.01
C GLY A 65 0.71 19.48 -20.39
N LYS A 66 0.87 20.49 -21.25
CA LYS A 66 1.55 20.35 -22.55
C LYS A 66 3.03 20.02 -22.38
N VAL A 67 3.71 20.70 -21.47
CA VAL A 67 5.13 20.44 -21.18
C VAL A 67 5.32 19.01 -20.69
N PHE A 68 4.54 18.56 -19.70
CA PHE A 68 4.60 17.20 -19.18
C PHE A 68 4.25 16.16 -20.25
N TYR A 69 3.37 16.51 -21.18
CA TYR A 69 3.05 15.65 -22.33
C TYR A 69 4.19 15.57 -23.33
N MET A 70 5.01 16.61 -23.52
CA MET A 70 6.06 16.64 -24.55
C MET A 70 7.44 16.21 -24.07
N VAL A 71 7.80 16.43 -22.80
CA VAL A 71 9.12 16.05 -22.29
C VAL A 71 9.19 14.53 -22.09
N ASP A 72 10.24 13.89 -22.62
CA ASP A 72 10.47 12.47 -22.43
C ASP A 72 10.69 12.08 -20.97
N HIS A 73 9.99 11.01 -20.56
CA HIS A 73 9.97 10.52 -19.18
C HIS A 73 10.93 9.36 -18.94
N GLU A 74 11.94 9.18 -19.81
CA GLU A 74 12.94 8.11 -19.73
C GLU A 74 13.52 7.95 -18.31
N SER A 75 13.62 9.06 -17.55
CA SER A 75 14.22 9.06 -16.21
C SER A 75 13.29 8.71 -15.04
N GLN A 76 11.98 8.45 -15.23
CA GLN A 76 11.06 8.30 -14.07
C GLN A 76 9.97 7.23 -14.12
N ALA A 77 9.61 6.66 -15.27
CA ALA A 77 8.75 5.49 -15.20
C ALA A 77 9.60 4.30 -14.71
N THR A 78 9.32 3.84 -13.49
CA THR A 78 9.96 2.67 -12.86
C THR A 78 9.70 1.36 -13.63
N LEU A 79 8.90 1.44 -14.69
CA LEU A 79 8.39 0.36 -15.50
C LEU A 79 8.63 0.66 -16.98
N PRO A 80 9.45 -0.12 -17.69
CA PRO A 80 9.63 -0.01 -19.15
C PRO A 80 8.29 0.03 -19.89
N LYS A 81 7.34 -0.81 -19.47
CA LYS A 81 5.94 -0.80 -19.96
C LYS A 81 5.26 0.57 -19.90
N ASN A 82 5.41 1.31 -18.79
CA ASN A 82 4.76 2.62 -18.65
C ASN A 82 5.44 3.69 -19.53
N VAL A 83 6.77 3.62 -19.67
CA VAL A 83 7.51 4.46 -20.64
C VAL A 83 6.96 4.19 -22.04
N SER A 84 6.92 2.93 -22.46
CA SER A 84 6.40 2.53 -23.77
C SER A 84 4.94 2.90 -23.96
N LYS A 85 4.09 2.77 -22.93
CA LYS A 85 2.67 3.19 -22.99
C LYS A 85 2.54 4.69 -23.25
N ILE A 86 3.32 5.53 -22.56
CA ILE A 86 3.32 6.98 -22.78
C ILE A 86 3.83 7.31 -24.18
N TYR A 87 4.93 6.69 -24.58
CA TYR A 87 5.51 6.86 -25.92
C TYR A 87 4.52 6.51 -27.02
N VAL A 88 3.94 5.30 -26.98
CA VAL A 88 2.95 4.84 -27.96
C VAL A 88 1.73 5.78 -28.00
N ARG A 89 1.23 6.25 -26.85
CA ARG A 89 0.14 7.24 -26.82
C ARG A 89 0.48 8.55 -27.50
N ARG A 90 1.74 8.99 -27.46
CA ARG A 90 2.22 10.15 -28.23
C ARG A 90 2.27 9.84 -29.71
N MET A 91 2.81 8.68 -30.08
CA MET A 91 2.87 8.24 -31.47
C MET A 91 1.48 8.15 -32.09
N ILE A 92 0.47 7.62 -31.37
CA ILE A 92 -0.92 7.58 -31.84
C ILE A 92 -1.44 8.98 -32.23
N GLN A 93 -1.13 10.02 -31.46
CA GLN A 93 -1.55 11.39 -31.79
C GLN A 93 -0.83 11.91 -33.05
N VAL A 94 0.48 11.64 -33.17
CA VAL A 94 1.25 12.03 -34.37
C VAL A 94 0.75 11.28 -35.60
N ILE A 95 0.53 9.98 -35.50
CA ILE A 95 -0.03 9.12 -36.56
C ILE A 95 -1.38 9.68 -37.02
N ASN A 96 -2.30 9.97 -36.10
CA ASN A 96 -3.59 10.58 -36.44
C ASN A 96 -3.43 11.89 -37.23
N HIS A 97 -2.49 12.75 -36.81
CA HIS A 97 -2.22 14.01 -37.49
C HIS A 97 -1.62 13.82 -38.89
N LEU A 98 -0.72 12.84 -39.05
CA LEU A 98 -0.15 12.51 -40.36
C LEU A 98 -1.18 11.87 -41.30
N VAL A 99 -2.05 11.01 -40.77
CA VAL A 99 -3.14 10.37 -41.52
C VAL A 99 -4.11 11.41 -42.06
N THR A 100 -4.52 12.38 -41.24
CA THR A 100 -5.40 13.49 -41.69
C THR A 100 -4.76 14.38 -42.76
N ARG A 101 -3.42 14.41 -42.83
CA ARG A 101 -2.65 15.13 -43.85
C ARG A 101 -2.26 14.28 -45.05
N ASN A 102 -2.68 13.02 -45.13
CA ASN A 102 -2.31 12.07 -46.19
C ASN A 102 -0.78 11.86 -46.33
N ALA A 103 -0.01 11.98 -45.26
CA ALA A 103 1.44 11.76 -45.25
C ALA A 103 1.79 10.29 -44.99
N PHE A 104 1.46 9.40 -45.95
CA PHE A 104 1.48 7.94 -45.76
C PHE A 104 2.82 7.35 -45.36
N GLU A 105 3.86 7.64 -46.14
CA GLU A 105 5.20 7.11 -45.90
C GLU A 105 5.76 7.52 -44.53
N ALA A 106 5.39 8.73 -44.07
CA ALA A 106 5.89 9.29 -42.81
C ALA A 106 5.34 8.59 -41.55
N TYR A 107 4.18 7.91 -41.62
CA TYR A 107 3.58 7.28 -40.44
C TYR A 107 3.72 5.75 -40.41
N GLU A 108 4.03 5.08 -41.52
CA GLU A 108 4.12 3.61 -41.55
C GLU A 108 5.15 3.05 -40.57
N ASP A 109 6.34 3.66 -40.50
CA ASP A 109 7.40 3.20 -39.61
C ASP A 109 7.02 3.44 -38.13
N MET A 110 6.39 4.57 -37.84
CA MET A 110 5.88 4.88 -36.50
C MET A 110 4.81 3.89 -36.06
N VAL A 111 3.94 3.45 -36.98
CA VAL A 111 2.92 2.43 -36.72
C VAL A 111 3.59 1.08 -36.41
N LYS A 112 4.54 0.64 -37.23
CA LYS A 112 5.24 -0.64 -37.04
C LYS A 112 5.96 -0.67 -35.69
N GLU A 113 6.71 0.37 -35.37
CA GLU A 113 7.40 0.51 -34.08
C GLU A 113 6.40 0.50 -32.91
N SER A 114 5.30 1.26 -33.02
CA SER A 114 4.29 1.32 -31.98
C SER A 114 3.61 -0.03 -31.74
N ILE A 115 3.29 -0.77 -32.80
CA ILE A 115 2.71 -2.12 -32.69
C ILE A 115 3.70 -3.09 -32.03
N GLN A 116 4.98 -3.05 -32.42
CA GLN A 116 6.02 -3.89 -31.80
C GLN A 116 6.15 -3.63 -30.30
N LEU A 117 6.12 -2.37 -29.87
CA LEU A 117 6.11 -2.01 -28.45
C LEU A 117 4.83 -2.49 -27.75
N CYS A 118 3.68 -2.36 -28.42
CA CYS A 118 2.42 -2.87 -27.86
C CYS A 118 2.44 -4.38 -27.65
N ASP A 119 2.96 -5.15 -28.60
CA ASP A 119 3.03 -6.60 -28.49
C ASP A 119 4.04 -7.03 -27.43
N LYS A 120 5.21 -6.39 -27.39
CA LYS A 120 6.23 -6.65 -26.38
C LYS A 120 5.72 -6.45 -24.94
N PHE A 121 4.90 -5.42 -24.70
CA PHE A 121 4.45 -5.02 -23.36
C PHE A 121 2.95 -5.28 -23.10
N GLU A 122 2.30 -6.04 -23.98
CA GLU A 122 0.86 -6.34 -23.93
C GLU A 122 -0.03 -5.08 -23.77
N LEU A 123 0.26 -4.01 -24.52
CA LEU A 123 -0.50 -2.76 -24.53
C LEU A 123 -1.69 -2.86 -25.50
N TYR A 124 -2.58 -3.82 -25.25
CA TYR A 124 -3.70 -4.14 -26.15
C TYR A 124 -4.65 -2.97 -26.39
N GLU A 125 -4.89 -2.12 -25.39
CA GLU A 125 -5.74 -0.93 -25.52
C GLU A 125 -5.14 0.06 -26.53
N GLU A 126 -3.84 0.34 -26.42
CA GLU A 126 -3.13 1.22 -27.35
C GLU A 126 -3.03 0.60 -28.75
N LYS A 127 -2.77 -0.72 -28.84
CA LYS A 127 -2.77 -1.45 -30.11
C LYS A 127 -4.11 -1.36 -30.81
N LEU A 128 -5.21 -1.49 -30.07
CA LEU A 128 -6.57 -1.38 -30.62
C LEU A 128 -6.80 -0.01 -31.27
N LEU A 129 -6.34 1.07 -30.64
CA LEU A 129 -6.43 2.42 -31.22
C LEU A 129 -5.63 2.56 -32.51
N ILE A 130 -4.40 2.01 -32.57
CA ILE A 130 -3.58 2.02 -33.80
C ILE A 130 -4.29 1.24 -34.91
N LEU A 131 -4.81 0.05 -34.60
CA LEU A 131 -5.51 -0.80 -35.56
C LEU A 131 -6.80 -0.16 -36.07
N GLN A 132 -7.53 0.59 -35.24
CA GLN A 132 -8.70 1.36 -35.68
C GLN A 132 -8.34 2.43 -36.72
N ILE A 133 -7.21 3.13 -36.53
CA ILE A 133 -6.71 4.11 -37.50
C ILE A 133 -6.37 3.42 -38.82
N LEU A 134 -5.64 2.29 -38.75
CA LEU A 134 -5.28 1.50 -39.93
C LEU A 134 -6.50 0.91 -40.64
N PHE A 135 -7.48 0.41 -39.88
CA PHE A 135 -8.71 -0.16 -40.42
C PHE A 135 -9.47 0.88 -41.23
N ALA A 136 -9.73 2.06 -40.63
CA ALA A 136 -10.39 3.17 -41.29
C ALA A 136 -9.67 3.60 -42.57
N LYS A 137 -8.34 3.56 -42.60
CA LYS A 137 -7.56 3.93 -43.78
C LYS A 137 -7.51 2.85 -44.86
N SER A 138 -7.33 1.59 -44.46
CA SER A 138 -7.18 0.45 -45.36
C SER A 138 -8.41 0.21 -46.23
N ALA A 139 -9.59 0.61 -45.75
CA ALA A 139 -10.84 0.59 -46.51
C ALA A 139 -10.78 1.42 -47.80
N TYR A 140 -9.95 2.47 -47.84
CA TYR A 140 -9.90 3.42 -48.95
C TYR A 140 -8.64 3.33 -49.82
N VAL A 141 -7.53 2.81 -49.28
CA VAL A 141 -6.19 2.94 -49.93
C VAL A 141 -5.47 1.60 -50.11
N SER A 142 -5.93 0.52 -49.49
CA SER A 142 -5.20 -0.75 -49.46
C SER A 142 -5.89 -1.86 -50.26
N LYS A 143 -5.13 -2.90 -50.62
CA LYS A 143 -5.68 -4.14 -51.19
C LYS A 143 -6.62 -4.82 -50.18
N ARG A 144 -7.65 -5.50 -50.67
CA ARG A 144 -8.64 -6.24 -49.85
C ARG A 144 -7.99 -7.21 -48.85
N SER A 145 -6.88 -7.85 -49.21
CA SER A 145 -6.13 -8.74 -48.31
C SER A 145 -5.61 -8.02 -47.07
N ARG A 146 -5.05 -6.82 -47.25
CA ARG A 146 -4.52 -6.00 -46.15
C ARG A 146 -5.63 -5.50 -45.23
N PHE A 147 -6.78 -5.14 -45.80
CA PHE A 147 -7.96 -4.78 -45.02
C PHE A 147 -8.41 -5.94 -44.12
N GLU A 148 -8.49 -7.15 -44.66
CA GLU A 148 -8.88 -8.34 -43.91
C GLU A 148 -7.86 -8.70 -42.80
N GLU A 149 -6.56 -8.60 -43.08
CA GLU A 149 -5.51 -8.79 -42.07
C GLU A 149 -5.69 -7.85 -40.87
N VAL A 150 -5.87 -6.55 -41.13
CA VAL A 150 -6.06 -5.54 -40.08
C VAL A 150 -7.35 -5.78 -39.32
N TYR A 151 -8.42 -6.19 -40.00
CA TYR A 151 -9.70 -6.53 -39.36
C TYR A 151 -9.57 -7.71 -38.39
N GLN A 152 -8.90 -8.80 -38.80
CA GLN A 152 -8.69 -9.96 -37.94
C GLN A 152 -7.81 -9.61 -36.74
N GLU A 153 -6.74 -8.83 -36.96
CA GLU A 153 -5.87 -8.38 -35.88
C GLU A 153 -6.62 -7.48 -34.88
N LEU A 154 -7.50 -6.59 -35.36
CA LEU A 154 -8.35 -5.74 -34.54
C LEU A 154 -9.30 -6.60 -33.68
N LYS A 155 -9.98 -7.58 -34.28
CA LYS A 155 -10.90 -8.49 -33.57
C LYS A 155 -10.17 -9.30 -32.49
N ASN A 156 -8.99 -9.82 -32.80
CA ASN A 156 -8.16 -10.56 -31.86
C ASN A 156 -7.68 -9.67 -30.70
N THR A 157 -7.24 -8.45 -31.01
CA THR A 157 -6.80 -7.48 -30.00
C THR A 157 -7.96 -7.07 -29.09
N ASN A 158 -9.15 -6.85 -29.63
CA ASN A 158 -10.34 -6.54 -28.84
C ASN A 158 -10.65 -7.66 -27.83
N LYS A 159 -10.60 -8.92 -28.26
CA LYS A 159 -10.78 -10.07 -27.36
C LYS A 159 -9.75 -10.09 -26.22
N GLN A 160 -8.50 -9.72 -26.48
CA GLN A 160 -7.48 -9.63 -25.43
C GLN A 160 -7.76 -8.49 -24.44
N VAL A 161 -8.28 -7.36 -24.91
CA VAL A 161 -8.76 -6.27 -24.04
C VAL A 161 -9.88 -6.77 -23.13
N ASP A 162 -10.88 -7.47 -23.67
CA ASP A 162 -12.01 -8.01 -22.89
C ASP A 162 -11.52 -8.98 -21.80
N LEU A 163 -10.63 -9.91 -22.15
CA LEU A 163 -10.04 -10.85 -21.19
C LEU A 163 -9.22 -10.15 -20.10
N PHE A 164 -8.47 -9.10 -20.46
CA PHE A 164 -7.71 -8.32 -19.51
C PHE A 164 -8.62 -7.57 -18.53
N ILE A 165 -9.65 -6.88 -19.03
CA ILE A 165 -10.63 -6.15 -18.21
C ILE A 165 -11.32 -7.10 -17.25
N GLU A 166 -11.75 -8.27 -17.72
CA GLU A 166 -12.40 -9.26 -16.88
C GLU A 166 -11.46 -9.81 -15.79
N SER A 167 -10.20 -10.07 -16.12
CA SER A 167 -9.21 -10.49 -15.12
C SER A 167 -8.97 -9.42 -14.03
N GLN A 168 -9.00 -8.14 -14.42
CA GLN A 168 -8.86 -7.02 -13.51
C GLN A 168 -10.08 -6.92 -12.60
N ARG A 169 -11.28 -7.00 -13.16
CA ARG A 169 -12.55 -7.01 -12.41
C ARG A 169 -12.53 -8.12 -11.36
N LEU A 170 -12.25 -9.36 -11.74
CA LEU A 170 -12.22 -10.52 -10.83
C LEU A 170 -11.21 -10.35 -9.69
N LYS A 171 -10.01 -9.81 -9.98
CA LYS A 171 -9.01 -9.50 -8.95
C LYS A 171 -9.49 -8.40 -7.99
N ASP A 172 -10.13 -7.36 -8.51
CA ASP A 172 -10.61 -6.26 -7.70
C ASP A 172 -11.81 -6.69 -6.83
N GLU A 173 -12.72 -7.52 -7.36
CA GLU A 173 -13.81 -8.16 -6.60
C GLU A 173 -13.29 -9.00 -5.43
N LEU A 174 -12.23 -9.79 -5.66
CA LEU A 174 -11.53 -10.51 -4.60
C LEU A 174 -10.98 -9.59 -3.51
N SER A 175 -10.70 -8.32 -3.80
CA SER A 175 -10.20 -7.36 -2.81
C SER A 175 -11.34 -6.61 -2.11
N LEU A 176 -12.38 -6.27 -2.86
CA LEU A 176 -13.55 -5.51 -2.39
C LEU A 176 -14.44 -6.34 -1.46
N HIS A 177 -14.69 -7.62 -1.78
CA HIS A 177 -15.52 -8.50 -0.95
C HIS A 177 -14.99 -8.65 0.49
N PHE A 178 -13.69 -8.46 0.73
CA PHE A 178 -13.14 -8.47 2.09
C PHE A 178 -13.05 -7.10 2.75
N THR A 179 -13.24 -6.02 1.99
CA THR A 179 -13.18 -4.65 2.49
C THR A 179 -14.55 -4.15 2.91
N TYR A 180 -15.57 -4.52 2.16
CA TYR A 180 -16.95 -4.19 2.45
C TYR A 180 -17.62 -5.46 2.99
N ASP A 181 -18.10 -5.41 4.24
CA ASP A 181 -19.09 -6.37 4.77
C ASP A 181 -20.40 -6.18 3.98
N THR A 182 -20.39 -6.51 2.68
CA THR A 182 -21.59 -6.41 1.85
C THR A 182 -22.52 -7.53 2.26
N ASN A 183 -23.43 -7.22 3.18
CA ASN A 183 -24.66 -7.97 3.44
C ASN A 183 -25.60 -8.01 2.21
N GLN A 184 -25.11 -7.75 0.99
CA GLN A 184 -25.89 -7.71 -0.23
C GLN A 184 -25.50 -8.88 -1.13
N SER A 185 -26.46 -9.79 -1.26
CA SER A 185 -26.44 -11.12 -1.85
C SER A 185 -26.36 -11.17 -3.38
N ASP A 186 -25.92 -10.12 -4.07
CA ASP A 186 -25.95 -10.04 -5.54
C ASP A 186 -24.57 -10.17 -6.21
N HIS A 187 -23.50 -10.30 -5.42
CA HIS A 187 -22.15 -10.52 -5.96
C HIS A 187 -21.72 -11.97 -5.75
N GLY A 188 -21.09 -12.56 -6.77
CA GLY A 188 -20.56 -13.93 -6.71
C GLY A 188 -19.61 -14.15 -5.52
N SER A 189 -19.37 -15.41 -5.19
CA SER A 189 -18.50 -15.76 -4.06
C SER A 189 -17.01 -15.53 -4.39
N PRO A 190 -16.16 -15.21 -3.39
CA PRO A 190 -14.71 -15.12 -3.58
C PRO A 190 -14.11 -16.39 -4.20
N GLU A 191 -14.66 -17.55 -3.85
CA GLU A 191 -14.31 -18.85 -4.43
C GLU A 191 -14.55 -18.91 -5.95
N GLU A 192 -15.67 -18.38 -6.43
CA GLU A 192 -16.01 -18.34 -7.86
C GLU A 192 -15.07 -17.40 -8.60
N PHE A 193 -14.88 -16.17 -8.10
CA PHE A 193 -13.97 -15.21 -8.73
C PHE A 193 -12.54 -15.74 -8.84
N TYR A 194 -12.05 -16.40 -7.78
CA TYR A 194 -10.74 -17.05 -7.81
C TYR A 194 -10.66 -18.17 -8.85
N LYS A 195 -11.68 -19.01 -8.99
CA LYS A 195 -11.71 -20.10 -9.99
C LYS A 195 -11.72 -19.55 -11.41
N GLU A 196 -12.51 -18.52 -11.68
CA GLU A 196 -12.58 -17.88 -13.00
C GLU A 196 -11.26 -17.19 -13.35
N LEU A 197 -10.68 -16.44 -12.41
CA LEU A 197 -9.39 -15.78 -12.60
C LEU A 197 -8.26 -16.80 -12.87
N LYS A 198 -8.29 -17.94 -12.17
CA LYS A 198 -7.38 -19.06 -12.43
C LYS A 198 -7.56 -19.67 -13.82
N LYS A 199 -8.80 -19.77 -14.31
CA LYS A 199 -9.10 -20.25 -15.67
C LYS A 199 -8.56 -19.28 -16.73
N LEU A 200 -8.75 -17.97 -16.54
CA LEU A 200 -8.20 -16.94 -17.44
C LEU A 200 -6.67 -16.98 -17.51
N HIS A 201 -6.02 -17.10 -16.36
CA HIS A 201 -4.55 -17.24 -16.30
C HIS A 201 -4.05 -18.46 -17.10
N LYS A 202 -4.68 -19.62 -16.93
CA LYS A 202 -4.28 -20.84 -17.66
C LYS A 202 -4.47 -20.76 -19.17
N ASN A 203 -5.49 -20.03 -19.62
CA ASN A 203 -5.93 -20.07 -21.02
C ASN A 203 -5.44 -18.90 -21.87
N SER A 204 -5.01 -17.79 -21.25
CA SER A 204 -4.69 -16.56 -21.99
C SER A 204 -3.27 -16.50 -22.51
N GLY A 205 -2.30 -17.10 -21.80
CA GLY A 205 -0.88 -16.89 -22.07
C GLY A 205 -0.39 -15.45 -21.80
N SER A 206 -1.25 -14.55 -21.32
CA SER A 206 -0.91 -13.15 -21.09
C SER A 206 -0.20 -12.97 -19.76
N ALA A 207 0.91 -12.22 -19.79
CA ALA A 207 1.65 -11.82 -18.60
C ALA A 207 0.79 -10.93 -17.68
N ARG A 208 0.02 -9.99 -18.24
CA ARG A 208 -0.85 -9.09 -17.46
C ARG A 208 -1.99 -9.83 -16.76
N ILE A 209 -2.60 -10.80 -17.44
CA ILE A 209 -3.66 -11.64 -16.83
C ILE A 209 -3.05 -12.52 -15.74
N SER A 210 -1.84 -13.04 -15.96
CA SER A 210 -1.09 -13.81 -14.96
C SER A 210 -0.77 -12.99 -13.71
N GLU A 211 -0.32 -11.74 -13.88
CA GLU A 211 -0.09 -10.79 -12.79
C GLU A 211 -1.38 -10.57 -11.97
N ASN A 212 -2.51 -10.33 -12.63
CA ASN A 212 -3.81 -10.20 -11.96
C ASN A 212 -4.18 -11.46 -11.17
N TYR A 213 -3.95 -12.64 -11.75
CA TYR A 213 -4.16 -13.92 -11.05
C TYR A 213 -3.29 -14.06 -9.81
N PHE A 214 -1.99 -13.81 -9.89
CA PHE A 214 -1.10 -13.95 -8.75
C PHE A 214 -1.50 -13.01 -7.61
N ILE A 215 -1.77 -11.74 -7.90
CA ILE A 215 -2.21 -10.77 -6.90
C ILE A 215 -3.54 -11.21 -6.27
N GLY A 216 -4.54 -11.57 -7.09
CA GLY A 216 -5.84 -12.03 -6.60
C GLY A 216 -5.74 -13.30 -5.76
N ALA A 217 -4.91 -14.26 -6.17
CA ALA A 217 -4.70 -15.52 -5.47
C ALA A 217 -4.00 -15.33 -4.12
N ILE A 218 -3.00 -14.44 -4.03
CA ILE A 218 -2.37 -14.08 -2.75
C ILE A 218 -3.43 -13.50 -1.80
N SER A 219 -4.19 -12.50 -2.25
CA SER A 219 -5.25 -11.86 -1.45
C SER A 219 -6.31 -12.87 -1.00
N TYR A 220 -6.78 -13.75 -1.90
CA TYR A 220 -7.75 -14.79 -1.58
C TYR A 220 -7.26 -15.72 -0.47
N PHE A 221 -6.04 -16.25 -0.59
CA PHE A 221 -5.49 -17.18 0.40
C PHE A 221 -5.15 -16.49 1.73
N GLU A 222 -4.62 -15.27 1.69
CA GLU A 222 -4.33 -14.46 2.87
C GLU A 222 -5.59 -14.22 3.70
N ARG A 223 -6.68 -13.79 3.05
CA ARG A 223 -7.96 -13.49 3.70
C ARG A 223 -8.69 -14.72 4.25
N LYS A 224 -8.42 -15.90 3.70
CA LYS A 224 -8.89 -17.19 4.24
C LYS A 224 -7.93 -17.79 5.27
N HIS A 225 -6.90 -17.04 5.70
CA HIS A 225 -5.84 -17.49 6.61
C HIS A 225 -5.10 -18.76 6.13
N LYS A 226 -5.06 -19.00 4.81
CA LYS A 226 -4.32 -20.10 4.16
C LYS A 226 -2.92 -19.62 3.78
N PHE A 227 -2.15 -19.15 4.76
CA PHE A 227 -0.87 -18.44 4.57
C PHE A 227 0.19 -19.25 3.83
N GLU A 228 0.24 -20.58 4.04
CA GLU A 228 1.18 -21.44 3.31
C GLU A 228 0.88 -21.48 1.80
N SER A 229 -0.40 -21.49 1.43
CA SER A 229 -0.81 -21.39 0.02
C SER A 229 -0.50 -20.00 -0.54
N ALA A 230 -0.78 -18.94 0.22
CA ALA A 230 -0.47 -17.56 -0.18
C ALA A 230 1.04 -17.37 -0.42
N ARG A 231 1.88 -17.92 0.48
CA ARG A 231 3.34 -17.92 0.37
C ARG A 231 3.82 -18.60 -0.91
N LYS A 232 3.33 -19.81 -1.22
CA LYS A 232 3.68 -20.54 -2.45
C LYS A 232 3.31 -19.75 -3.71
N VAL A 233 2.15 -19.09 -3.72
CA VAL A 233 1.74 -18.22 -4.84
C VAL A 233 2.64 -17.00 -4.95
N ALA A 234 2.99 -16.35 -3.83
CA ALA A 234 3.88 -15.20 -3.80
C ALA A 234 5.31 -15.54 -4.27
N GLU A 235 5.83 -16.72 -3.94
CA GLU A 235 7.14 -17.19 -4.42
C GLU A 235 7.13 -17.37 -5.94
N LYS A 236 6.11 -18.05 -6.48
CA LYS A 236 5.92 -18.19 -7.93
C LYS A 236 5.74 -16.84 -8.62
N PHE A 237 5.03 -15.92 -7.99
CA PHE A 237 4.82 -14.59 -8.57
C PHE A 237 6.11 -13.78 -8.62
N ARG A 238 6.95 -13.89 -7.58
CA ARG A 238 8.29 -13.28 -7.57
C ARG A 238 9.14 -13.79 -8.75
N GLU A 239 9.20 -15.11 -8.92
CA GLU A 239 9.93 -15.76 -10.03
C GLU A 239 9.40 -15.29 -11.39
N PHE A 240 8.07 -15.31 -11.56
CA PHE A 240 7.40 -14.82 -12.78
C PHE A 240 7.74 -13.35 -13.11
N MET A 241 7.80 -12.47 -12.10
CA MET A 241 8.13 -11.05 -12.33
C MET A 241 9.59 -10.86 -12.78
N GLU A 242 10.51 -11.70 -12.35
CA GLU A 242 11.91 -11.63 -12.75
C GLU A 242 12.12 -12.08 -14.21
N GLU A 243 11.26 -12.99 -14.70
CA GLU A 243 11.30 -13.51 -16.07
C GLU A 243 10.49 -12.66 -17.08
N SER A 244 9.48 -11.92 -16.61
CA SER A 244 8.54 -11.19 -17.49
C SER A 244 8.84 -9.68 -17.58
N PRO A 245 9.33 -9.17 -18.73
CA PRO A 245 9.59 -7.73 -18.91
C PRO A 245 8.31 -6.88 -18.84
N THR A 246 7.13 -7.48 -19.07
CA THR A 246 5.82 -6.81 -19.01
C THR A 246 5.38 -6.54 -17.57
N SER A 247 5.81 -7.36 -16.62
CA SER A 247 5.39 -7.30 -15.21
C SER A 247 6.50 -6.86 -14.26
N PHE A 248 7.76 -6.82 -14.70
CA PHE A 248 8.89 -6.42 -13.86
C PHE A 248 8.81 -4.94 -13.45
N ALA A 249 8.42 -4.67 -12.20
CA ALA A 249 8.59 -3.39 -11.51
C ALA A 249 9.37 -3.59 -10.22
N LYS A 250 10.42 -2.78 -9.98
CA LYS A 250 11.13 -2.79 -8.70
C LYS A 250 10.18 -2.61 -7.51
N THR A 251 9.19 -1.72 -7.63
CA THR A 251 8.19 -1.45 -6.60
C THR A 251 7.20 -2.61 -6.39
N HIS A 252 6.84 -3.34 -7.45
CA HIS A 252 5.98 -4.53 -7.34
C HIS A 252 6.75 -5.69 -6.70
N LEU A 253 7.99 -5.91 -7.14
CA LEU A 253 8.90 -6.88 -6.52
C LEU A 253 9.09 -6.58 -5.04
N ALA A 254 9.33 -5.31 -4.67
CA ALA A 254 9.40 -4.88 -3.27
C ALA A 254 8.12 -5.20 -2.49
N GLY A 255 6.95 -4.96 -3.07
CA GLY A 255 5.65 -5.30 -2.47
C GLY A 255 5.49 -6.82 -2.23
N ILE A 256 5.93 -7.65 -3.17
CA ILE A 256 5.92 -9.11 -3.00
C ILE A 256 6.93 -9.57 -1.96
N GLN A 257 8.10 -8.96 -1.90
CA GLN A 257 9.08 -9.22 -0.84
C GLN A 257 8.51 -8.87 0.55
N MET A 258 7.76 -7.77 0.70
CA MET A 258 7.03 -7.48 1.95
C MET A 258 6.01 -8.56 2.30
N LYS A 259 5.23 -9.04 1.32
CA LYS A 259 4.24 -10.11 1.54
C LYS A 259 4.91 -11.43 1.93
N LEU A 260 6.01 -11.79 1.29
CA LEU A 260 6.81 -12.96 1.68
C LEU A 260 7.33 -12.81 3.10
N SER A 261 7.84 -11.64 3.47
CA SER A 261 8.26 -11.36 4.85
C SER A 261 7.13 -11.61 5.85
N TYR A 262 5.94 -11.08 5.58
CA TYR A 262 4.76 -11.32 6.40
C TYR A 262 4.42 -12.81 6.54
N PHE A 263 4.34 -13.54 5.42
CA PHE A 263 4.02 -14.98 5.47
C PHE A 263 5.09 -15.81 6.19
N TYR A 264 6.36 -15.45 6.04
CA TYR A 264 7.44 -16.07 6.81
C TYR A 264 7.37 -15.74 8.30
N LEU A 265 6.90 -14.54 8.65
CA LEU A 265 6.71 -14.15 10.05
C LEU A 265 5.57 -14.92 10.70
N ILE A 266 4.44 -15.08 10.00
CA ILE A 266 3.33 -15.95 10.42
C ILE A 266 3.78 -17.40 10.62
N ALA A 267 4.66 -17.90 9.75
CA ALA A 267 5.27 -19.23 9.88
C ALA A 267 6.38 -19.31 10.94
N GLU A 268 6.53 -18.28 11.78
CA GLU A 268 7.56 -18.12 12.82
C GLU A 268 9.02 -18.20 12.32
N LYS A 269 9.25 -18.06 11.01
CA LYS A 269 10.57 -18.07 10.36
C LYS A 269 11.18 -16.67 10.31
N LYS A 270 11.40 -16.09 11.49
CA LYS A 270 11.80 -14.66 11.68
C LYS A 270 13.05 -14.25 10.88
N LYS A 271 14.05 -15.12 10.73
CA LYS A 271 15.27 -14.84 9.94
C LYS A 271 14.96 -14.67 8.45
N ARG A 272 14.11 -15.54 7.88
CA ARG A 272 13.67 -15.42 6.48
C ARG A 272 12.78 -14.20 6.29
N ALA A 273 11.90 -13.92 7.25
CA ALA A 273 11.09 -12.71 7.22
C ALA A 273 11.96 -11.45 7.11
N LEU A 274 12.97 -11.33 7.97
CA LEU A 274 13.92 -10.21 7.94
C LEU A 274 14.63 -10.07 6.59
N LEU A 275 15.16 -11.16 6.04
CA LEU A 275 15.81 -11.17 4.72
C LEU A 275 14.89 -10.60 3.62
N HIS A 276 13.63 -11.04 3.58
CA HIS A 276 12.68 -10.54 2.61
C HIS A 276 12.31 -9.06 2.83
N ALA A 277 12.20 -8.62 4.09
CA ALA A 277 11.97 -7.22 4.41
C ALA A 277 13.15 -6.32 4.00
N GLU A 278 14.39 -6.76 4.21
CA GLU A 278 15.59 -6.04 3.78
C GLU A 278 15.70 -5.95 2.25
N ASN A 279 15.35 -7.04 1.54
CA ASN A 279 15.24 -7.03 0.08
C ASN A 279 14.18 -6.03 -0.40
N ALA A 280 13.02 -5.95 0.27
CA ALA A 280 12.01 -4.94 -0.04
C ALA A 280 12.53 -3.51 0.19
N LEU A 281 13.26 -3.29 1.28
CA LEU A 281 13.83 -1.98 1.63
C LEU A 281 14.80 -1.49 0.56
N ALA A 282 15.64 -2.39 0.04
CA ALA A 282 16.61 -2.08 -1.01
C ALA A 282 15.97 -1.70 -2.35
N LEU A 283 14.74 -2.17 -2.61
CA LEU A 283 14.02 -1.95 -3.86
C LEU A 283 13.13 -0.68 -3.84
N PHE A 284 12.62 -0.27 -2.68
CA PHE A 284 11.82 0.94 -2.58
C PHE A 284 12.66 2.22 -2.69
N ARG A 285 12.04 3.26 -3.25
CA ARG A 285 12.66 4.59 -3.34
C ARG A 285 12.71 5.22 -1.95
N LYS A 286 13.87 5.81 -1.60
CA LYS A 286 14.07 6.54 -0.35
C LYS A 286 13.11 7.74 -0.18
N GLY A 287 12.69 7.99 1.05
CA GLY A 287 11.76 9.03 1.48
C GLY A 287 10.29 8.74 1.17
N THR A 288 9.97 7.56 0.61
CA THR A 288 8.59 7.22 0.25
C THR A 288 7.83 6.57 1.42
N TYR A 289 6.51 6.61 1.37
CA TYR A 289 5.69 5.94 2.38
C TYR A 289 5.87 4.40 2.37
N ASN A 290 6.24 3.81 1.23
CA ASN A 290 6.53 2.39 1.16
C ASN A 290 7.83 2.04 1.89
N GLU A 291 8.88 2.87 1.77
CA GLU A 291 10.09 2.70 2.59
C GLU A 291 9.76 2.74 4.08
N TRP A 292 8.92 3.71 4.50
CA TRP A 292 8.42 3.78 5.88
C TRP A 292 7.77 2.47 6.32
N LYS A 293 6.86 1.91 5.51
CA LYS A 293 6.20 0.65 5.86
C LYS A 293 7.13 -0.55 5.96
N VAL A 294 8.21 -0.58 5.18
CA VAL A 294 9.24 -1.62 5.34
C VAL A 294 10.08 -1.42 6.59
N LEU A 295 10.42 -0.18 6.94
CA LEU A 295 11.14 0.11 8.19
C LEU A 295 10.30 -0.32 9.42
N GLU A 296 8.99 -0.10 9.38
CA GLU A 296 8.03 -0.54 10.40
C GLU A 296 8.04 -2.07 10.53
N LEU A 297 7.93 -2.77 9.41
CA LEU A 297 7.98 -4.23 9.34
C LEU A 297 9.29 -4.79 9.92
N ILE A 298 10.45 -4.21 9.57
CA ILE A 298 11.74 -4.65 10.09
C ILE A 298 11.83 -4.43 11.61
N LEU A 299 11.37 -3.27 12.10
CA LEU A 299 11.31 -2.97 13.52
C LEU A 299 10.48 -4.00 14.29
N GLN A 300 9.28 -4.33 13.78
CA GLN A 300 8.42 -5.35 14.38
C GLN A 300 9.06 -6.74 14.39
N ILE A 301 9.77 -7.12 13.31
CA ILE A 301 10.51 -8.38 13.27
C ILE A 301 11.59 -8.42 14.35
N TYR A 302 12.34 -7.33 14.57
CA TYR A 302 13.34 -7.26 15.64
C TYR A 302 12.71 -7.36 17.04
N PHE A 303 11.57 -6.68 17.28
CA PHE A 303 10.81 -6.86 18.53
C PHE A 303 10.42 -8.32 18.77
N LEU A 304 9.93 -9.00 17.74
CA LEU A 304 9.54 -10.41 17.83
C LEU A 304 10.74 -11.34 18.00
N GLN A 305 11.93 -10.97 17.51
CA GLN A 305 13.18 -11.70 17.74
C GLN A 305 13.76 -11.45 19.14
N GLY A 306 13.34 -10.39 19.83
CA GLY A 306 13.93 -9.95 21.09
C GLY A 306 15.25 -9.17 20.92
N ASP A 307 15.60 -8.78 19.69
CA ASP A 307 16.80 -8.00 19.39
C ASP A 307 16.52 -6.50 19.58
N LEU A 308 16.51 -6.10 20.86
CA LEU A 308 16.22 -4.71 21.25
C LEU A 308 17.23 -3.68 20.74
N PRO A 309 18.55 -3.96 20.66
CA PRO A 309 19.52 -3.03 20.07
C PRO A 309 19.21 -2.69 18.60
N ASN A 310 18.87 -3.69 17.77
CA ASN A 310 18.51 -3.42 16.39
C ASN A 310 17.13 -2.78 16.27
N ALA A 311 16.16 -3.14 17.12
CA ALA A 311 14.88 -2.46 17.18
C ALA A 311 15.05 -0.95 17.46
N GLU A 312 15.86 -0.58 18.46
CA GLU A 312 16.15 0.82 18.79
C GLU A 312 16.80 1.58 17.62
N LYS A 313 17.77 0.95 16.93
CA LYS A 313 18.39 1.52 15.72
C LYS A 313 17.38 1.82 14.63
N TYR A 314 16.41 0.92 14.40
CA TYR A 314 15.38 1.12 13.39
C TYR A 314 14.33 2.14 13.82
N LEU A 315 14.02 2.22 15.11
CA LEU A 315 13.16 3.26 15.67
C LEU A 315 13.74 4.66 15.43
N GLU A 316 15.05 4.85 15.59
CA GLU A 316 15.72 6.11 15.25
C GLU A 316 15.69 6.44 13.75
N LYS A 317 15.78 5.43 12.87
CA LYS A 317 15.55 5.62 11.43
C LYS A 317 14.12 6.06 11.15
N PHE A 318 13.15 5.46 11.85
CA PHE A 318 11.74 5.80 11.78
C PHE A 318 11.53 7.29 12.11
N LYS A 319 12.04 7.77 13.25
CA LYS A 319 11.93 9.18 13.67
C LYS A 319 12.49 10.17 12.63
N LYS A 320 13.59 9.80 11.96
CA LYS A 320 14.29 10.65 10.98
C LYS A 320 13.64 10.65 9.60
N HIS A 321 12.78 9.69 9.28
CA HIS A 321 12.19 9.55 7.96
C HIS A 321 11.12 10.63 7.71
N ASN A 322 11.03 11.10 6.46
CA ASN A 322 10.13 12.21 6.07
C ASN A 322 8.67 11.98 6.47
N ALA A 323 8.18 10.74 6.35
CA ALA A 323 6.81 10.38 6.69
C ALA A 323 6.44 10.65 8.17
N TYR A 324 7.40 10.63 9.10
CA TYR A 324 7.16 10.95 10.51
C TYR A 324 6.55 12.34 10.70
N LYS A 325 6.97 13.31 9.88
CA LYS A 325 6.52 14.71 9.96
C LYS A 325 5.26 15.00 9.14
N LEU A 326 4.85 14.09 8.27
CA LEU A 326 3.76 14.33 7.31
C LEU A 326 2.36 14.20 7.92
N ARG A 327 2.19 13.32 8.92
CA ARG A 327 0.88 13.00 9.54
C ARG A 327 1.05 12.72 11.02
N ASP A 328 0.15 13.24 11.85
CA ASP A 328 0.20 12.99 13.30
C ASP A 328 0.01 11.50 13.64
N GLU A 329 -0.78 10.77 12.85
CA GLU A 329 -0.93 9.31 12.96
C GLU A 329 0.41 8.56 12.88
N ASN A 330 1.37 9.07 12.09
CA ASN A 330 2.68 8.43 11.99
C ASN A 330 3.52 8.65 13.26
N LYS A 331 3.31 9.77 13.96
CA LYS A 331 3.94 10.04 15.26
C LYS A 331 3.38 9.12 16.33
N ASP A 332 2.07 8.90 16.31
CA ASP A 332 1.39 7.99 17.22
C ASP A 332 1.87 6.55 17.05
N VAL A 333 2.01 6.07 15.80
CA VAL A 333 2.60 4.75 15.51
C VAL A 333 4.03 4.66 16.03
N TYR A 334 4.85 5.70 15.80
CA TYR A 334 6.20 5.76 16.35
C TYR A 334 6.22 5.70 17.88
N ASP A 335 5.38 6.50 18.55
CA ASP A 335 5.32 6.56 20.02
C ASP A 335 4.85 5.22 20.59
N TYR A 336 3.93 4.52 19.93
CA TYR A 336 3.53 3.18 20.31
C TYR A 336 4.68 2.17 20.22
N HIS A 337 5.42 2.13 19.11
CA HIS A 337 6.60 1.27 18.98
C HIS A 337 7.69 1.64 19.99
N LYS A 338 7.86 2.93 20.30
CA LYS A 338 8.76 3.38 21.35
C LYS A 338 8.34 2.84 22.72
N ALA A 339 7.06 2.93 23.08
CA ALA A 339 6.55 2.38 24.33
C ALA A 339 6.76 0.86 24.43
N ILE A 340 6.63 0.12 23.33
CA ILE A 340 6.95 -1.31 23.28
C ILE A 340 8.43 -1.56 23.59
N LEU A 341 9.34 -0.75 23.02
CA LEU A 341 10.77 -0.87 23.30
C LEU A 341 11.05 -0.65 24.80
N GLU A 342 10.45 0.38 25.40
CA GLU A 342 10.60 0.68 26.83
C GLU A 342 10.04 -0.45 27.70
N PHE A 343 8.85 -0.97 27.37
CA PHE A 343 8.26 -2.13 28.04
C PHE A 343 9.18 -3.34 27.99
N LYS A 344 9.72 -3.68 26.80
CA LYS A 344 10.63 -4.82 26.62
C LYS A 344 11.96 -4.65 27.36
N LYS A 345 12.38 -3.42 27.63
CA LYS A 345 13.56 -3.09 28.46
C LYS A 345 13.26 -3.07 29.96
N GLY A 346 12.00 -3.29 30.37
CA GLY A 346 11.57 -3.22 31.77
C GLY A 346 11.44 -1.80 32.31
N ARG A 347 11.43 -0.78 31.45
CA ARG A 347 11.25 0.63 31.83
C ARG A 347 9.79 1.03 31.68
N PHE A 348 8.94 0.48 32.55
CA PHE A 348 7.49 0.61 32.37
C PHE A 348 6.98 2.03 32.64
N GLN A 349 7.59 2.79 33.56
CA GLN A 349 7.25 4.21 33.75
C GLN A 349 7.48 5.05 32.49
N ASP A 350 8.59 4.84 31.78
CA ASP A 350 8.87 5.51 30.51
C ASP A 350 7.83 5.13 29.44
N ALA A 351 7.48 3.84 29.37
CA ALA A 351 6.42 3.36 28.49
C ALA A 351 5.07 4.05 28.80
N ILE A 352 4.67 4.12 30.07
CA ILE A 352 3.44 4.78 30.53
C ILE A 352 3.44 6.27 30.15
N PHE A 353 4.56 6.97 30.35
CA PHE A 353 4.70 8.37 30.00
C PHE A 353 4.47 8.60 28.49
N ILE A 354 5.08 7.77 27.65
CA ILE A 354 4.92 7.84 26.19
C ILE A 354 3.47 7.57 25.79
N LEU A 355 2.87 6.49 26.30
CA LEU A 355 1.50 6.07 25.97
C LEU A 355 0.47 7.15 26.32
N ASN A 356 0.65 7.84 27.46
CA ASN A 356 -0.27 8.89 27.88
C ASN A 356 -0.17 10.18 27.07
N LYS A 357 1.00 10.46 26.46
CA LYS A 357 1.25 11.65 25.64
C LYS A 357 0.55 11.61 24.28
N SER A 358 0.35 10.43 23.70
CA SER A 358 -0.36 10.27 22.43
C SER A 358 -1.83 10.69 22.59
N SER A 359 -2.19 11.83 22.01
CA SER A 359 -3.52 12.46 22.15
C SER A 359 -4.42 12.22 20.93
N ASP A 360 -3.85 11.92 19.76
CA ASP A 360 -4.61 11.80 18.52
C ASP A 360 -5.18 10.40 18.29
N LEU A 361 -4.51 9.33 18.74
CA LEU A 361 -5.11 7.98 18.83
C LEU A 361 -6.43 8.01 19.62
N LYS A 362 -6.49 8.84 20.67
CA LYS A 362 -7.67 8.95 21.56
C LYS A 362 -8.90 9.53 20.87
N LYS A 363 -8.73 10.29 19.78
CA LYS A 363 -9.83 11.00 19.09
C LYS A 363 -10.60 10.12 18.11
N LYS A 364 -9.97 9.08 17.56
CA LYS A 364 -10.49 8.35 16.39
C LYS A 364 -11.07 6.96 16.70
N ASN A 365 -11.13 6.54 17.96
CA ASN A 365 -11.58 5.19 18.37
C ASN A 365 -10.98 4.08 17.49
N THR A 366 -9.69 4.17 17.20
CA THR A 366 -9.01 3.20 16.33
C THR A 366 -8.61 1.97 17.13
N THR A 367 -8.40 0.85 16.44
CA THR A 367 -7.78 -0.35 17.00
C THR A 367 -6.48 0.01 17.74
N TRP A 368 -5.62 0.88 17.19
CA TRP A 368 -4.40 1.37 17.86
C TRP A 368 -4.62 1.97 19.26
N TYR A 369 -5.73 2.69 19.46
CA TYR A 369 -6.03 3.26 20.77
C TYR A 369 -6.30 2.19 21.83
N ILE A 370 -7.05 1.12 21.49
CA ILE A 370 -7.26 0.00 22.41
C ILE A 370 -5.94 -0.59 22.87
N HIS A 371 -5.00 -0.77 21.95
CA HIS A 371 -3.73 -1.42 22.24
C HIS A 371 -2.79 -0.56 23.05
N ASN A 372 -2.83 0.75 22.82
CA ASN A 372 -2.21 1.71 23.71
C ASN A 372 -2.74 1.53 25.15
N ARG A 373 -4.05 1.36 25.34
CA ARG A 373 -4.67 1.15 26.66
C ARG A 373 -4.35 -0.22 27.27
N ILE A 374 -4.33 -1.29 26.48
CA ILE A 374 -3.95 -2.63 26.95
C ILE A 374 -2.49 -2.63 27.39
N LEU A 375 -1.58 -2.07 26.58
CA LEU A 375 -0.17 -1.98 26.94
C LEU A 375 0.06 -1.12 28.18
N ASP A 376 -0.65 0.01 28.31
CA ASP A 376 -0.61 0.86 29.51
C ASP A 376 -1.07 0.08 30.75
N MET A 377 -2.18 -0.66 30.67
CA MET A 377 -2.65 -1.53 31.75
C MET A 377 -1.62 -2.62 32.12
N MET A 378 -0.97 -3.24 31.13
CA MET A 378 0.13 -4.18 31.36
C MET A 378 1.28 -3.51 32.10
N CYS A 379 1.68 -2.29 31.70
CA CYS A 379 2.71 -1.52 32.40
C CYS A 379 2.33 -1.22 33.85
N GLN A 380 1.07 -0.86 34.14
CA GLN A 380 0.62 -0.60 35.52
C GLN A 380 0.75 -1.86 36.39
N ILE A 381 0.44 -3.03 35.84
CA ILE A 381 0.58 -4.31 36.56
C ILE A 381 2.05 -4.62 36.81
N GLU A 382 2.93 -4.38 35.84
CA GLU A 382 4.37 -4.59 36.01
C GLU A 382 4.99 -3.69 37.09
N GLU A 383 4.49 -2.47 37.23
CA GLU A 383 4.89 -1.52 38.28
C GLU A 383 4.22 -1.77 39.64
N GLY A 384 3.31 -2.74 39.74
CA GLY A 384 2.53 -2.99 40.97
C GLY A 384 1.48 -1.92 41.29
N ASN A 385 1.16 -1.05 40.33
CA ASN A 385 0.18 0.04 40.47
C ASN A 385 -1.26 -0.48 40.26
N TYR A 386 -1.69 -1.43 41.10
CA TYR A 386 -2.95 -2.14 40.92
C TYR A 386 -4.18 -1.23 40.98
N ASP A 387 -4.22 -0.24 41.88
CA ASP A 387 -5.34 0.71 41.96
C ASP A 387 -5.52 1.52 40.65
N ILE A 388 -4.39 1.94 40.05
CA ILE A 388 -4.39 2.67 38.78
C ILE A 388 -4.87 1.74 37.66
N PHE A 389 -4.42 0.49 37.65
CA PHE A 389 -4.91 -0.52 36.72
C PHE A 389 -6.43 -0.69 36.83
N GLU A 390 -6.98 -0.83 38.04
CA GLU A 390 -8.42 -1.02 38.24
C GLU A 390 -9.23 0.17 37.74
N PHE A 391 -8.78 1.38 38.05
CA PHE A 391 -9.40 2.60 37.54
C PHE A 391 -9.40 2.62 36.00
N LYS A 392 -8.27 2.29 35.37
CA LYS A 392 -8.13 2.24 33.91
C LYS A 392 -8.99 1.15 33.28
N LEU A 393 -9.09 -0.03 33.89
CA LEU A 393 -9.91 -1.14 33.43
C LEU A 393 -11.40 -0.76 33.42
N ASN A 394 -11.86 -0.07 34.46
CA ASN A 394 -13.24 0.43 34.54
C ASN A 394 -13.54 1.48 33.47
N ALA A 395 -12.62 2.43 33.24
CA ALA A 395 -12.75 3.42 32.18
C ALA A 395 -12.75 2.77 30.78
N PHE A 396 -11.87 1.78 30.58
CA PHE A 396 -11.72 1.05 29.34
C PHE A 396 -12.98 0.23 29.00
N ARG A 397 -13.65 -0.35 30.00
CA ARG A 397 -14.91 -1.10 29.84
C ARG A 397 -15.96 -0.33 29.02
N LYS A 398 -16.22 0.92 29.37
CA LYS A 398 -17.23 1.75 28.69
C LYS A 398 -16.85 1.96 27.23
N GLN A 399 -15.58 2.27 26.97
CA GLN A 399 -15.06 2.54 25.63
C GLN A 399 -15.08 1.28 24.75
N PHE A 400 -14.68 0.14 25.31
CA PHE A 400 -14.66 -1.15 24.63
C PHE A 400 -16.06 -1.55 24.12
N TYR A 401 -17.08 -1.46 24.98
CA TYR A 401 -18.44 -1.81 24.59
C TYR A 401 -19.07 -0.84 23.60
N THR A 402 -18.79 0.47 23.69
CA THR A 402 -19.33 1.43 22.72
C THR A 402 -18.74 1.25 21.32
N ALA A 403 -17.45 0.90 21.21
CA ALA A 403 -16.77 0.90 19.92
C ALA A 403 -16.60 -0.50 19.28
N PHE A 404 -16.66 -1.61 20.05
CA PHE A 404 -16.18 -2.92 19.54
C PHE A 404 -17.06 -4.14 19.87
N GLN A 405 -18.30 -3.96 20.34
CA GLN A 405 -19.17 -5.04 20.84
C GLN A 405 -19.43 -6.23 19.89
N LYS A 406 -18.98 -6.20 18.61
CA LYS A 406 -19.32 -7.20 17.61
C LYS A 406 -18.21 -7.66 16.65
N LYS A 407 -16.94 -7.23 16.79
CA LYS A 407 -15.98 -7.39 15.68
C LYS A 407 -14.69 -8.18 15.95
N GLU A 408 -14.31 -8.47 17.19
CA GLU A 408 -13.02 -9.14 17.43
C GLU A 408 -13.01 -10.02 18.70
N ASP A 409 -13.07 -11.34 18.51
CA ASP A 409 -13.11 -12.33 19.59
C ASP A 409 -11.81 -12.30 20.41
N ARG A 410 -10.65 -12.12 19.74
CA ARG A 410 -9.34 -12.02 20.39
C ARG A 410 -9.29 -10.90 21.42
N LEU A 411 -9.71 -9.69 21.05
CA LEU A 411 -9.75 -8.53 21.96
C LEU A 411 -10.74 -8.71 23.10
N SER A 412 -11.90 -9.28 22.79
CA SER A 412 -12.93 -9.55 23.81
C SER A 412 -12.40 -10.51 24.87
N THR A 413 -11.66 -11.54 24.44
CA THR A 413 -11.01 -12.48 25.37
C THR A 413 -9.88 -11.83 26.16
N ILE A 414 -9.01 -11.03 25.55
CA ILE A 414 -7.97 -10.28 26.27
C ILE A 414 -8.60 -9.37 27.35
N PHE A 415 -9.65 -8.65 26.99
CA PHE A 415 -10.36 -7.78 27.94
C PHE A 415 -10.99 -8.56 29.10
N ASN A 416 -11.56 -9.74 28.84
CA ASN A 416 -12.10 -10.59 29.89
C ASN A 416 -10.99 -11.17 30.80
N LEU A 417 -9.85 -11.56 30.23
CA LEU A 417 -8.69 -12.00 31.01
C LEU A 417 -8.13 -10.89 31.89
N LEU A 418 -8.11 -9.63 31.43
CA LEU A 418 -7.75 -8.48 32.28
C LEU A 418 -8.69 -8.33 33.49
N LYS A 419 -9.99 -8.62 33.33
CA LYS A 419 -10.93 -8.68 34.48
C LYS A 419 -10.63 -9.86 35.39
N SER A 420 -10.30 -11.03 34.82
CA SER A 420 -9.92 -12.21 35.61
C SER A 420 -8.64 -11.97 36.41
N ILE A 421 -7.64 -11.26 35.86
CA ILE A 421 -6.43 -10.85 36.61
C ILE A 421 -6.80 -10.11 37.89
N LYS A 422 -7.70 -9.10 37.79
CA LYS A 422 -8.23 -8.40 38.97
C LYS A 422 -8.94 -9.36 39.93
N LYS A 423 -9.85 -10.19 39.40
CA LYS A 423 -10.67 -11.12 40.20
C LYS A 423 -9.82 -12.09 41.02
N HIS A 424 -8.69 -12.52 40.46
CA HIS A 424 -7.75 -13.44 41.09
C HIS A 424 -6.63 -12.71 41.84
N ALA A 425 -6.83 -11.44 42.21
CA ALA A 425 -5.88 -10.65 42.99
C ALA A 425 -4.45 -10.64 42.41
N PHE A 426 -4.33 -10.60 41.08
CA PHE A 426 -3.06 -10.60 40.35
C PHE A 426 -2.21 -11.88 40.54
N ASP A 427 -2.82 -12.99 40.95
CA ASP A 427 -2.23 -14.33 40.91
C ASP A 427 -2.32 -14.91 39.49
N PHE A 428 -1.20 -14.90 38.78
CA PHE A 428 -1.13 -15.39 37.41
C PHE A 428 -1.14 -16.91 37.34
N HIS A 429 -0.75 -17.64 38.39
CA HIS A 429 -0.91 -19.09 38.44
C HIS A 429 -2.38 -19.47 38.52
N LEU A 430 -3.11 -18.84 39.45
CA LEU A 430 -4.54 -19.06 39.58
C LEU A 430 -5.28 -18.70 38.30
N LEU A 431 -4.90 -17.58 37.65
CA LEU A 431 -5.42 -17.20 36.33
C LEU A 431 -5.16 -18.29 35.27
N THR A 432 -3.91 -18.76 35.13
CA THR A 432 -3.58 -19.80 34.13
C THR A 432 -4.36 -21.09 34.35
N ASN A 433 -4.69 -21.43 35.60
CA ASN A 433 -5.50 -22.59 35.93
C ASN A 433 -7.00 -22.38 35.66
N LYS A 434 -7.56 -21.26 36.14
CA LYS A 434 -9.01 -20.98 36.09
C LYS A 434 -9.50 -20.50 34.73
N ASP A 435 -8.63 -19.86 33.94
CA ASP A 435 -8.96 -19.27 32.64
C ASP A 435 -8.15 -19.93 31.49
N SER A 436 -7.70 -21.17 31.69
CA SER A 436 -6.87 -21.95 30.76
C SER A 436 -7.45 -22.06 29.35
N GLU A 437 -8.76 -22.24 29.21
CA GLU A 437 -9.42 -22.35 27.90
C GLU A 437 -9.31 -21.05 27.09
N SER A 438 -9.49 -19.90 27.75
CA SER A 438 -9.36 -18.58 27.13
C SER A 438 -7.93 -18.31 26.69
N LEU A 439 -6.96 -18.65 27.54
CA LEU A 439 -5.54 -18.54 27.21
C LEU A 439 -5.15 -19.49 26.07
N ALA A 440 -5.67 -20.72 26.04
CA ALA A 440 -5.44 -21.67 24.95
C ALA A 440 -5.96 -21.15 23.59
N LYS A 441 -7.13 -20.48 23.58
CA LYS A 441 -7.67 -19.83 22.37
C LYS A 441 -6.74 -18.73 21.86
N LEU A 442 -6.26 -17.86 22.75
CA LEU A 442 -5.29 -16.81 22.39
C LEU A 442 -3.95 -17.38 21.93
N SER A 443 -3.47 -18.42 22.61
CA SER A 443 -2.19 -19.08 22.32
C SER A 443 -2.19 -19.75 20.95
N ASN A 444 -3.27 -20.46 20.60
CA ASN A 444 -3.43 -21.08 19.28
C ASN A 444 -3.41 -20.04 18.15
N GLY A 445 -4.01 -18.87 18.36
CA GLY A 445 -3.88 -17.74 17.44
C GLY A 445 -4.47 -18.02 16.05
N LYS A 446 -5.62 -18.71 15.97
CA LYS A 446 -6.28 -19.12 14.71
C LYS A 446 -7.77 -18.75 14.68
N GLY A 447 -8.34 -18.73 13.47
CA GLY A 447 -9.76 -18.41 13.26
C GLY A 447 -10.08 -17.02 13.79
N ASN A 448 -11.17 -16.88 14.55
CA ASN A 448 -11.54 -15.59 15.14
C ASN A 448 -10.56 -15.08 16.21
N PHE A 449 -9.63 -15.94 16.67
CA PHE A 449 -8.56 -15.59 17.61
C PHE A 449 -7.22 -15.37 16.90
N PHE A 450 -7.22 -15.25 15.57
CA PHE A 450 -6.02 -15.08 14.77
C PHE A 450 -5.13 -13.96 15.31
N TRP A 451 -3.84 -14.26 15.46
CA TRP A 451 -2.83 -13.29 15.87
C TRP A 451 -2.05 -12.84 14.64
N ASP A 452 -2.12 -11.55 14.33
CA ASP A 452 -1.29 -10.93 13.32
C ASP A 452 -0.03 -10.29 13.97
N PRO A 453 1.18 -10.77 13.63
CA PRO A 453 2.43 -10.28 14.20
C PRO A 453 2.83 -8.87 13.74
N LEU A 454 2.18 -8.32 12.72
CA LEU A 454 2.42 -6.97 12.20
C LEU A 454 1.36 -5.96 12.62
N GLU A 455 0.29 -6.41 13.26
CA GLU A 455 -0.71 -5.52 13.81
C GLU A 455 -0.28 -5.05 15.21
N TRP A 456 -1.27 -4.83 16.04
CA TRP A 456 -1.16 -4.13 17.30
C TRP A 456 -0.61 -5.00 18.43
N GLU A 457 -0.72 -6.33 18.34
CA GLU A 457 -0.29 -7.23 19.42
C GLU A 457 1.16 -7.69 19.27
N ILE A 458 2.08 -6.74 19.16
CA ILE A 458 3.51 -7.05 19.05
C ILE A 458 3.99 -7.78 20.33
N ILE A 459 3.47 -7.36 21.49
CA ILE A 459 3.61 -8.08 22.75
C ILE A 459 2.38 -8.96 22.93
N ARG A 460 2.52 -10.24 22.57
CA ARG A 460 1.46 -11.24 22.75
C ARG A 460 1.02 -11.31 24.21
N PHE A 461 -0.26 -11.08 24.44
CA PHE A 461 -0.87 -11.06 25.76
C PHE A 461 -0.79 -12.42 26.45
N ASP A 462 -1.04 -13.50 25.70
CA ASP A 462 -0.93 -14.88 26.19
C ASP A 462 0.50 -15.18 26.67
N LYS A 463 1.51 -14.83 25.86
CA LYS A 463 2.92 -15.03 26.24
C LYS A 463 3.33 -14.20 27.45
N TRP A 464 2.83 -12.97 27.55
CA TRP A 464 3.09 -12.12 28.72
C TRP A 464 2.49 -12.73 30.00
N VAL A 465 1.26 -13.22 29.95
CA VAL A 465 0.63 -13.93 31.08
C VAL A 465 1.46 -15.15 31.50
N ASP A 466 1.89 -15.97 30.54
CA ASP A 466 2.72 -17.15 30.80
C ASP A 466 4.06 -16.76 31.46
N GLU A 467 4.73 -15.72 30.96
CA GLU A 467 5.96 -15.19 31.54
C GLU A 467 5.76 -14.71 32.99
N LYS A 468 4.61 -14.08 33.30
CA LYS A 468 4.28 -13.64 34.66
C LYS A 468 4.02 -14.80 35.61
N ALA A 469 3.26 -15.81 35.18
CA ALA A 469 3.04 -17.02 35.97
C ALA A 469 4.37 -17.71 36.29
N GLN A 470 5.25 -17.87 35.29
CA GLN A 470 6.58 -18.46 35.51
C GLN A 470 7.44 -17.66 36.49
N LYS A 471 7.42 -16.33 36.43
CA LYS A 471 8.16 -15.47 37.38
C LYS A 471 7.62 -15.60 38.81
N GLN A 472 6.31 -15.57 39.00
CA GLN A 472 5.69 -15.75 40.32
C GLN A 472 6.01 -17.13 40.91
N HIS A 473 6.10 -18.16 40.07
CA HIS A 473 6.50 -19.49 40.53
C HIS A 473 7.88 -19.50 41.18
N ARG A 474 8.85 -18.80 40.56
CA ARG A 474 10.25 -18.78 40.98
C ARG A 474 10.51 -17.96 42.24
N VAL A 475 9.57 -17.10 42.65
CA VAL A 475 9.69 -16.30 43.89
C VAL A 475 9.08 -17.04 45.08
N ALA A 476 8.21 -18.02 44.82
CA ALA A 476 7.53 -18.82 45.86
C ALA A 476 8.34 -20.04 46.35
N TYR A 477 9.47 -20.35 45.69
CA TYR A 477 10.43 -21.41 46.04
C TYR A 477 11.81 -20.77 46.15
#